data_AF-A0A349E5Z2-F1
#
_entry.id   AF-A0A349E5Z2-F1
#
_cell.length_a   1.000
_cell.length_b   1.000
_cell.length_c   1.000
_cell.angle_alpha   90.00
_cell.angle_beta   90.00
_cell.angle_gamma   90.00
#
_symmetry.space_group_name_H-M   'P 1'
#
loop_
_entity.id
_entity.type
_entity.pdbx_description
1 polymer ?
#
loop_
_entity_poly.entity_id
_entity_poly.type
_entity_poly.pdbx_seq_one_letter_code
_entity_poly.pdbx_strand_id
1 'polypeptide(L)'
;MKLFTAIPLLCFFIAASAQENVRESEKEIRILSAYHGLDPLPPLATRLCGLPPARGQDGMPVTFSVQIDSASISAAAFAVETSSGEIVTPLCATLRPAIETLEKRTVLLIGPFSVGDSFPQSVEIVEQLEDVDGNSLVGLKIEKVTLLAAGPSLVFAELFAPDTLGLEGECPADTAQAVQLTWEGGVTGPAGAALAEAQRTAVSVLLDNGNTVHPLFLADDDPDNHVIACMAESSPAVLVGVVAGFFHDPGDDANPETRIDVISRMSE
;
A
#
# COMPACT_ATOMS: atom_id res chain seq x y z
N MET A 1 0.19 73.51 20.78
CA MET A 1 -0.76 72.73 19.96
C MET A 1 -0.06 72.34 18.66
N LYS A 2 0.34 71.07 18.51
CA LYS A 2 0.81 70.34 17.30
C LYS A 2 1.54 69.07 17.79
N LEU A 3 0.76 67.99 17.98
CA LEU A 3 0.62 66.81 17.11
C LEU A 3 1.72 65.76 17.38
N PHE A 4 1.40 64.82 18.26
CA PHE A 4 2.10 63.55 18.40
C PHE A 4 1.62 62.62 17.27
N THR A 5 2.51 62.28 16.35
CA THR A 5 2.30 61.22 15.36
C THR A 5 2.71 59.89 15.98
N ALA A 6 1.73 59.04 16.29
CA ALA A 6 1.98 57.65 16.66
C ALA A 6 2.18 56.82 15.38
N ILE A 7 3.31 56.11 15.29
CA ILE A 7 3.58 55.14 14.22
C ILE A 7 3.15 53.77 14.74
N PRO A 8 2.19 53.07 14.12
CA PRO A 8 1.88 51.70 14.49
C PRO A 8 2.94 50.77 13.89
N LEU A 9 3.66 50.06 14.75
CA LEU A 9 4.57 48.99 14.35
C LEU A 9 3.71 47.76 14.03
N LEU A 10 3.55 47.46 12.74
CA LEU A 10 2.79 46.30 12.25
C LEU A 10 3.66 45.05 12.42
N CYS A 11 3.38 44.24 13.44
CA CYS A 11 3.98 42.90 13.59
C CYS A 11 3.41 41.97 12.51
N PHE A 12 4.18 41.71 11.46
CA PHE A 12 3.94 40.59 10.56
C PHE A 12 4.30 39.29 11.28
N PHE A 13 3.29 38.53 11.72
CA PHE A 13 3.47 37.11 12.00
C PHE A 13 3.53 36.37 10.67
N ILE A 14 4.74 35.97 10.25
CA ILE A 14 4.90 34.99 9.17
C ILE A 14 4.61 33.63 9.79
N ALA A 15 3.39 33.13 9.58
CA ALA A 15 3.07 31.72 9.82
C ALA A 15 3.52 30.93 8.58
N ALA A 16 4.75 30.42 8.60
CA ALA A 16 5.27 29.51 7.59
C ALA A 16 5.95 28.33 8.30
N SER A 17 5.16 27.34 8.72
CA SER A 17 5.70 26.07 9.25
C SER A 17 4.66 24.94 9.30
N ALA A 18 3.77 24.85 8.30
CA ALA A 18 2.84 23.72 8.18
C ALA A 18 3.03 22.92 6.88
N GLN A 19 3.58 23.56 5.83
CA GLN A 19 3.65 22.96 4.49
C GLN A 19 4.97 22.21 4.22
N GLU A 20 6.03 22.52 4.97
CA GLU A 20 7.31 21.80 4.92
C GLU A 20 7.20 20.42 5.60
N ASN A 21 6.46 20.35 6.71
CA ASN A 21 6.30 19.14 7.52
C ASN A 21 5.47 18.03 6.83
N VAL A 22 4.52 18.41 5.96
CA VAL A 22 3.69 17.45 5.20
C VAL A 22 4.53 16.77 4.11
N ARG A 23 5.33 17.55 3.36
CA ARG A 23 6.23 17.02 2.30
C ARG A 23 7.35 16.14 2.82
N GLU A 24 7.82 16.38 4.05
CA GLU A 24 8.86 15.57 4.68
C GLU A 24 8.28 14.22 5.15
N SER A 25 7.02 14.19 5.60
CA SER A 25 6.32 12.95 5.97
C SER A 25 5.99 12.04 4.77
N GLU A 26 5.79 12.62 3.57
CA GLU A 26 5.55 11.87 2.33
C GLU A 26 6.80 11.13 1.82
N LYS A 27 8.00 11.45 2.32
CA LYS A 27 9.27 10.82 1.91
C LYS A 27 9.91 9.95 3.01
N GLU A 28 9.23 9.74 4.14
CA GLU A 28 9.76 8.90 5.20
C GLU A 28 9.70 7.42 4.79
N ILE A 29 10.87 6.76 4.81
CA ILE A 29 10.97 5.32 4.63
C ILE A 29 10.35 4.63 5.85
N ARG A 30 9.26 3.90 5.64
CA ARG A 30 8.52 3.22 6.71
C ARG A 30 7.77 2.00 6.19
N ILE A 31 7.37 1.14 7.12
CA ILE A 31 6.37 0.10 6.85
C ILE A 31 5.00 0.79 6.87
N LEU A 32 4.24 0.67 5.78
CA LEU A 32 2.87 1.18 5.67
C LEU A 32 1.89 0.24 6.36
N SER A 33 2.07 -1.07 6.17
CA SER A 33 1.21 -2.10 6.74
C SER A 33 1.91 -3.46 6.84
N ALA A 34 1.38 -4.30 7.72
CA ALA A 34 1.59 -5.74 7.73
C ALA A 34 0.22 -6.39 7.93
N TYR A 35 -0.13 -7.35 7.07
CA TYR A 35 -1.46 -7.94 7.05
C TYR A 35 -1.39 -9.46 7.14
N HIS A 36 -2.08 -10.07 8.10
CA HIS A 36 -2.24 -11.53 8.18
C HIS A 36 -3.26 -11.99 7.13
N GLY A 37 -2.87 -11.91 5.86
CA GLY A 37 -3.79 -11.93 4.72
C GLY A 37 -4.23 -13.29 4.22
N LEU A 38 -3.65 -14.40 4.70
CA LEU A 38 -4.22 -15.73 4.48
C LEU A 38 -3.71 -16.76 5.49
N ASP A 39 -4.61 -17.52 6.09
CA ASP A 39 -4.30 -18.69 6.92
C ASP A 39 -5.35 -19.80 6.71
N PRO A 40 -4.96 -21.01 6.24
CA PRO A 40 -3.62 -21.34 5.73
C PRO A 40 -3.47 -20.96 4.26
N LEU A 41 -2.24 -20.62 3.85
CA LEU A 41 -1.90 -20.60 2.42
C LEU A 41 -2.07 -22.00 1.79
N PRO A 42 -2.51 -22.08 0.52
CA PRO A 42 -2.38 -23.30 -0.26
C PRO A 42 -0.93 -23.77 -0.27
N PRO A 43 -0.63 -25.07 -0.05
CA PRO A 43 0.76 -25.51 0.07
C PRO A 43 1.64 -25.20 -1.14
N LEU A 44 1.04 -25.04 -2.32
CA LEU A 44 1.74 -24.70 -3.54
C LEU A 44 2.24 -23.25 -3.58
N ALA A 45 1.74 -22.36 -2.71
CA ALA A 45 2.13 -20.94 -2.66
C ALA A 45 3.62 -20.74 -2.36
N THR A 46 4.28 -21.68 -1.65
CA THR A 46 5.73 -21.64 -1.43
C THR A 46 6.56 -21.70 -2.72
N ARG A 47 5.96 -22.11 -3.84
CA ARG A 47 6.61 -22.06 -5.16
C ARG A 47 6.88 -20.63 -5.65
N LEU A 48 6.18 -19.62 -5.12
CA LEU A 48 6.50 -18.21 -5.36
C LEU A 48 7.97 -17.91 -4.99
N CYS A 49 8.51 -18.69 -4.05
CA CYS A 49 9.86 -18.63 -3.53
C CYS A 49 10.81 -19.70 -4.10
N GLY A 50 10.35 -20.51 -5.04
CA GLY A 50 11.10 -21.67 -5.54
C GLY A 50 11.22 -22.82 -4.54
N LEU A 51 10.43 -22.82 -3.47
CA LEU A 51 10.46 -23.86 -2.43
C LEU A 51 9.48 -25.02 -2.73
N PRO A 52 9.72 -26.23 -2.19
CA PRO A 52 8.75 -27.31 -2.27
C PRO A 52 7.47 -26.96 -1.50
N PRO A 53 6.32 -27.60 -1.83
CA PRO A 53 5.06 -27.32 -1.16
C PRO A 53 5.15 -27.57 0.35
N ALA A 54 4.71 -26.61 1.17
CA ALA A 54 4.70 -26.71 2.62
C ALA A 54 3.31 -26.42 3.19
N ARG A 55 2.90 -27.16 4.22
CA ARG A 55 1.61 -26.97 4.92
C ARG A 55 1.78 -26.11 6.17
N GLY A 56 0.66 -25.59 6.69
CA GLY A 56 0.65 -24.81 7.93
C GLY A 56 1.49 -23.55 7.81
N GLN A 57 1.40 -22.90 6.66
CA GLN A 57 2.05 -21.62 6.39
C GLN A 57 0.96 -20.59 6.16
N ASP A 58 1.23 -19.38 6.58
CA ASP A 58 0.36 -18.22 6.41
C ASP A 58 0.99 -17.29 5.38
N GLY A 59 0.16 -16.47 4.75
CA GLY A 59 0.57 -15.40 3.86
C GLY A 59 0.44 -14.09 4.58
N MET A 60 1.55 -13.36 4.71
CA MET A 60 1.57 -12.08 5.39
C MET A 60 2.27 -11.02 4.53
N PRO A 61 1.52 -10.24 3.71
CA PRO A 61 2.07 -9.12 2.98
C PRO A 61 2.55 -8.01 3.93
N VAL A 62 3.72 -7.45 3.63
CA VAL A 62 4.31 -6.29 4.31
C VAL A 62 4.57 -5.22 3.26
N THR A 63 3.86 -4.10 3.36
CA THR A 63 3.91 -3.03 2.36
C THR A 63 4.75 -1.87 2.89
N PHE A 64 5.65 -1.34 2.05
CA PHE A 64 6.57 -0.26 2.36
C PHE A 64 6.20 1.04 1.62
N SER A 65 6.65 2.18 2.13
CA SER A 65 6.49 3.50 1.47
C SER A 65 7.41 3.69 0.27
N VAL A 66 8.32 2.75 0.04
CA VAL A 66 9.35 2.75 -1.02
C VAL A 66 9.32 1.43 -1.79
N GLN A 67 9.85 1.46 -3.01
CA GLN A 67 10.11 0.22 -3.76
C GLN A 67 11.36 -0.48 -3.22
N ILE A 68 11.29 -1.79 -3.10
CA ILE A 68 12.30 -2.67 -2.53
C ILE A 68 13.22 -3.19 -3.62
N ASP A 69 14.53 -3.20 -3.36
CA ASP A 69 15.46 -3.93 -4.21
C ASP A 69 15.24 -5.43 -4.03
N SER A 70 14.71 -6.05 -5.07
CA SER A 70 14.47 -7.49 -5.15
C SER A 70 15.70 -8.36 -4.82
N ALA A 71 16.91 -7.86 -5.06
CA ALA A 71 18.15 -8.60 -4.81
C ALA A 71 18.54 -8.62 -3.32
N SER A 72 18.03 -7.66 -2.53
CA SER A 72 18.29 -7.56 -1.09
C SER A 72 17.37 -8.46 -0.25
N ILE A 73 16.29 -9.00 -0.83
CA ILE A 73 15.26 -9.72 -0.09
C ILE A 73 15.77 -11.07 0.40
N SER A 74 15.70 -11.24 1.72
CA SER A 74 15.96 -12.49 2.43
C SER A 74 14.87 -12.71 3.48
N ALA A 75 14.44 -13.95 3.67
CA ALA A 75 13.51 -14.28 4.75
C ALA A 75 14.11 -13.95 6.14
N ALA A 76 15.44 -14.06 6.29
CA ALA A 76 16.14 -13.75 7.53
C ALA A 76 16.13 -12.25 7.89
N ALA A 77 15.85 -11.37 6.93
CA ALA A 77 15.70 -9.94 7.18
C ALA A 77 14.45 -9.59 8.01
N PHE A 78 13.50 -10.52 8.14
CA PHE A 78 12.23 -10.27 8.79
C PHE A 78 12.11 -11.09 10.09
N ALA A 79 11.68 -10.41 11.16
CA ALA A 79 11.29 -11.02 12.42
C ALA A 79 9.82 -10.71 12.69
N VAL A 80 9.01 -11.75 12.84
CA VAL A 80 7.58 -11.64 13.14
C VAL A 80 7.36 -12.03 14.60
N GLU A 81 6.93 -11.10 15.44
CA GLU A 81 6.56 -11.40 16.82
C GLU A 81 5.09 -11.80 16.86
N THR A 82 4.78 -12.93 17.50
CA THR A 82 3.41 -13.42 17.66
C THR A 82 2.82 -13.02 19.02
N SER A 83 1.52 -13.27 19.21
CA SER A 83 0.82 -13.07 20.49
C SER A 83 1.28 -13.96 21.63
N SER A 84 2.05 -15.02 21.34
CA SER A 84 2.71 -15.82 22.37
C SER A 84 4.07 -15.25 22.82
N GLY A 85 4.55 -14.19 22.16
CA GLY A 85 5.90 -13.62 22.36
C GLY A 85 7.00 -14.39 21.63
N GLU A 86 6.64 -15.34 20.75
CA GLU A 86 7.60 -16.02 19.89
C GLU A 86 8.02 -15.10 18.74
N ILE A 87 9.31 -15.10 18.43
CA ILE A 87 9.87 -14.43 17.25
C ILE A 87 10.08 -15.48 16.17
N VAL A 88 9.36 -15.34 15.07
CA VAL A 88 9.37 -16.25 13.93
C VAL A 88 10.09 -15.60 12.77
N THR A 89 11.14 -16.26 12.28
CA THR A 89 11.72 -15.96 10.96
C THR A 89 10.85 -16.63 9.89
N PRO A 90 10.36 -15.91 8.86
CA PRO A 90 9.60 -16.51 7.77
C PRO A 90 10.35 -17.66 7.09
N LEU A 91 9.60 -18.62 6.56
CA LEU A 91 10.13 -19.65 5.67
C LEU A 91 10.60 -19.03 4.34
N CYS A 92 9.90 -17.99 3.89
CA CYS A 92 10.20 -17.24 2.67
C CYS A 92 9.79 -15.78 2.78
N ALA A 93 10.51 -14.90 2.08
CA ALA A 93 10.09 -13.56 1.68
C ALA A 93 10.20 -13.41 0.14
N THR A 94 9.22 -12.79 -0.52
CA THR A 94 9.23 -12.57 -1.98
C THR A 94 8.39 -11.35 -2.37
N LEU A 95 8.72 -10.68 -3.48
CA LEU A 95 7.85 -9.65 -4.08
C LEU A 95 6.68 -10.24 -4.86
N ARG A 96 6.69 -11.54 -5.18
CA ARG A 96 5.62 -12.12 -5.99
C ARG A 96 4.30 -12.20 -5.21
N PRO A 97 3.15 -11.92 -5.86
CA PRO A 97 2.99 -11.65 -7.30
C PRO A 97 3.40 -10.24 -7.78
N ALA A 98 3.37 -9.22 -6.91
CA ALA A 98 3.71 -7.81 -7.16
C ALA A 98 5.15 -7.53 -7.65
N ILE A 99 5.48 -7.89 -8.90
CA ILE A 99 6.82 -7.77 -9.47
C ILE A 99 6.92 -6.75 -10.59
N GLU A 100 5.83 -6.11 -10.95
CA GLU A 100 5.81 -5.14 -12.03
C GLU A 100 6.54 -3.84 -11.63
N THR A 101 6.85 -2.99 -12.60
CA THR A 101 7.81 -1.88 -12.42
C THR A 101 7.41 -0.91 -11.31
N LEU A 102 6.11 -0.73 -11.05
CA LEU A 102 5.60 0.23 -10.07
C LEU A 102 5.10 -0.42 -8.77
N GLU A 103 5.22 -1.74 -8.64
CA GLU A 103 4.53 -2.53 -7.60
C GLU A 103 5.46 -3.12 -6.54
N LYS A 104 6.77 -2.96 -6.69
CA LYS A 104 7.80 -3.63 -5.89
C LYS A 104 7.91 -3.12 -4.45
N ARG A 105 6.81 -2.74 -3.81
CA ARG A 105 6.73 -2.21 -2.45
C ARG A 105 6.16 -3.20 -1.44
N THR A 106 5.65 -4.36 -1.90
CA THR A 106 5.03 -5.35 -1.03
C THR A 106 5.85 -6.63 -0.99
N VAL A 107 6.34 -7.00 0.18
CA VAL A 107 7.00 -8.29 0.40
C VAL A 107 6.00 -9.24 1.03
N LEU A 108 5.67 -10.33 0.34
CA LEU A 108 4.91 -11.44 0.89
C LEU A 108 5.84 -12.30 1.76
N LEU A 109 5.53 -12.35 3.06
CA LEU A 109 6.13 -13.30 3.99
C LEU A 109 5.30 -14.59 4.01
N ILE A 110 5.97 -15.72 3.95
CA ILE A 110 5.36 -17.04 4.11
C ILE A 110 5.99 -17.71 5.32
N GLY A 111 5.20 -18.07 6.32
CA GLY A 111 5.69 -18.66 7.57
C GLY A 111 4.57 -19.11 8.50
N PRO A 112 4.88 -19.85 9.57
CA PRO A 112 3.89 -20.35 10.53
C PRO A 112 3.59 -19.27 11.59
N PHE A 113 2.83 -18.23 11.23
CA PHE A 113 2.63 -17.06 12.11
C PHE A 113 1.44 -17.20 13.08
N SER A 114 0.55 -18.17 12.86
CA SER A 114 -0.68 -18.39 13.65
C SER A 114 -0.76 -19.76 14.33
N VAL A 115 0.36 -20.36 14.75
CA VAL A 115 0.35 -21.70 15.36
C VAL A 115 -0.51 -21.73 16.64
N GLY A 116 -1.51 -22.62 16.66
CA GLY A 116 -2.42 -22.75 17.79
C GLY A 116 -3.43 -21.59 17.85
N ASP A 117 -3.49 -20.90 18.99
CA ASP A 117 -4.30 -19.68 19.16
C ASP A 117 -3.45 -18.40 19.06
N SER A 118 -2.19 -18.52 18.59
CA SER A 118 -1.32 -17.36 18.39
C SER A 118 -1.63 -16.65 17.07
N PHE A 119 -1.24 -15.39 16.95
CA PHE A 119 -1.37 -14.59 15.74
C PHE A 119 -0.20 -13.61 15.63
N PRO A 120 0.18 -13.18 14.41
CA PRO A 120 1.24 -12.19 14.24
C PRO A 120 0.80 -10.84 14.85
N GLN A 121 1.68 -10.19 15.59
CA GLN A 121 1.45 -8.89 16.22
C GLN A 121 2.30 -7.77 15.63
N SER A 122 3.58 -8.06 15.37
CA SER A 122 4.53 -7.06 14.90
C SER A 122 5.48 -7.65 13.87
N VAL A 123 6.05 -6.79 13.03
CA VAL A 123 7.10 -7.13 12.08
C VAL A 123 8.24 -6.14 12.23
N GLU A 124 9.46 -6.65 12.35
CA GLU A 124 10.70 -5.88 12.40
C GLU A 124 11.67 -6.33 11.30
N ILE A 125 12.37 -5.37 10.71
CA ILE A 125 13.45 -5.62 9.76
C ILE A 125 14.77 -5.72 10.53
N VAL A 126 15.30 -6.94 10.68
CA VAL A 126 16.42 -7.26 11.59
C VAL A 126 17.76 -7.51 10.87
N GLU A 127 17.72 -7.80 9.57
CA GLU A 127 18.91 -7.91 8.73
C GLU A 127 18.75 -7.07 7.45
N GLN A 128 19.75 -7.14 6.56
CA GLN A 128 19.83 -6.32 5.36
C GLN A 128 18.57 -6.47 4.49
N LEU A 129 17.92 -5.33 4.25
CA LEU A 129 16.87 -5.08 3.27
C LEU A 129 17.07 -3.66 2.77
N GLU A 130 16.99 -3.45 1.46
CA GLU A 130 17.27 -2.16 0.82
C GLU A 130 16.11 -1.74 -0.09
N ASP A 131 15.92 -0.43 -0.22
CA ASP A 131 15.10 0.12 -1.29
C ASP A 131 15.89 0.15 -2.62
N VAL A 132 15.22 0.49 -3.71
CA VAL A 132 15.84 0.59 -5.05
C VAL A 132 16.93 1.68 -5.16
N ASP A 133 16.99 2.61 -4.20
CA ASP A 133 18.00 3.66 -4.11
C ASP A 133 19.19 3.26 -3.21
N GLY A 134 19.16 2.06 -2.61
CA GLY A 134 20.19 1.53 -1.73
C GLY A 134 20.11 2.03 -0.28
N ASN A 135 19.01 2.64 0.14
CA ASN A 135 18.80 2.99 1.54
C ASN A 135 18.45 1.74 2.33
N SER A 136 19.01 1.62 3.54
CA SER A 136 18.75 0.49 4.42
C SER A 136 17.42 0.64 5.16
N LEU A 137 16.66 -0.46 5.22
CA LEU A 137 15.39 -0.56 5.96
C LEU A 137 15.56 -1.24 7.33
N VAL A 138 16.78 -1.57 7.74
CA VAL A 138 17.04 -2.25 9.03
C VAL A 138 16.57 -1.37 10.20
N GLY A 139 15.87 -1.97 11.14
CA GLY A 139 15.30 -1.32 12.33
C GLY A 139 13.92 -0.72 12.11
N LEU A 140 13.38 -0.75 10.89
CA LEU A 140 11.96 -0.44 10.69
C LEU A 140 11.10 -1.50 11.39
N LYS A 141 10.06 -1.02 12.07
CA LYS A 141 9.13 -1.87 12.80
C LYS A 141 7.70 -1.36 12.68
N ILE A 142 6.76 -2.29 12.54
CA ILE A 142 5.34 -2.03 12.71
C ILE A 142 4.82 -2.85 13.88
N GLU A 143 4.22 -2.18 14.87
CA GLU A 143 3.74 -2.79 16.11
C GLU A 143 2.34 -3.37 16.02
N LYS A 144 1.69 -3.23 14.85
CA LYS A 144 0.33 -3.68 14.62
C LYS A 144 0.23 -4.38 13.28
N VAL A 145 -0.08 -5.66 13.33
CA VAL A 145 -0.51 -6.45 12.17
C VAL A 145 -2.03 -6.41 12.08
N THR A 146 -2.56 -6.14 10.89
CA THR A 146 -4.00 -6.26 10.60
C THR A 146 -4.36 -7.74 10.54
N LEU A 147 -5.40 -8.16 11.27
CA LEU A 147 -5.81 -9.56 11.36
C LEU A 147 -6.70 -9.94 10.17
N LEU A 148 -6.67 -11.22 9.78
CA LEU A 148 -7.39 -11.80 8.65
C LEU A 148 -8.86 -11.34 8.53
N ALA A 149 -9.64 -11.51 9.61
CA ALA A 149 -11.06 -11.16 9.62
C ALA A 149 -11.38 -9.66 9.49
N ALA A 150 -10.37 -8.78 9.46
CA ALA A 150 -10.57 -7.35 9.23
C ALA A 150 -10.76 -7.03 7.73
N GLY A 151 -10.30 -7.90 6.83
CA GLY A 151 -10.25 -7.66 5.40
C GLY A 151 -9.20 -6.61 4.99
N PRO A 152 -8.95 -6.46 3.68
CA PRO A 152 -7.89 -5.60 3.16
C PRO A 152 -8.31 -4.12 3.12
N SER A 153 -7.46 -3.21 3.58
CA SER A 153 -7.66 -1.75 3.43
C SER A 153 -6.67 -1.13 2.45
N LEU A 154 -6.98 0.06 1.91
CA LEU A 154 -5.99 0.87 1.20
C LEU A 154 -4.91 1.37 2.16
N VAL A 155 -3.67 1.29 1.73
CA VAL A 155 -2.47 1.74 2.48
C VAL A 155 -1.61 2.71 1.72
N PHE A 156 -1.79 2.79 0.40
CA PHE A 156 -1.11 3.76 -0.44
C PHE A 156 -1.92 4.12 -1.68
N ALA A 157 -1.71 5.33 -2.20
CA ALA A 157 -2.22 5.75 -3.49
C ALA A 157 -1.25 6.74 -4.15
N GLU A 158 -0.83 6.44 -5.38
CA GLU A 158 0.07 7.30 -6.16
C GLU A 158 -0.55 7.72 -7.48
N LEU A 159 -0.45 9.01 -7.78
CA LEU A 159 -0.92 9.60 -9.02
C LEU A 159 0.20 9.66 -10.06
N PHE A 160 -0.09 9.07 -11.22
CA PHE A 160 0.81 8.96 -12.37
C PHE A 160 0.21 9.59 -13.62
N ALA A 161 1.10 10.04 -14.52
CA ALA A 161 0.73 10.34 -15.89
C ALA A 161 0.41 9.03 -16.63
N PRO A 162 -0.56 9.02 -17.58
CA PRO A 162 -0.95 7.79 -18.27
C PRO A 162 0.16 7.12 -19.09
N ASP A 163 1.20 7.86 -19.46
CA ASP A 163 2.37 7.40 -20.21
C ASP A 163 3.58 7.06 -19.32
N THR A 164 3.38 6.97 -18.00
CA THR A 164 4.43 6.54 -17.08
C THR A 164 4.86 5.10 -17.39
N LEU A 165 6.17 4.86 -17.44
CA LEU A 165 6.73 3.53 -17.64
C LEU A 165 6.26 2.58 -16.54
N GLY A 166 5.69 1.44 -16.94
CA GLY A 166 5.03 0.48 -16.05
C GLY A 166 3.50 0.55 -16.07
N LEU A 167 2.89 1.48 -16.83
CA LEU A 167 1.43 1.55 -17.02
C LEU A 167 1.02 1.30 -18.47
N GLU A 168 1.96 0.90 -19.34
CA GLU A 168 1.70 0.79 -20.77
C GLU A 168 0.67 -0.29 -21.10
N GLY A 169 -0.49 0.14 -21.60
CA GLY A 169 -1.55 -0.76 -22.05
C GLY A 169 -2.53 -1.18 -20.95
N GLU A 170 -2.30 -0.75 -19.70
CA GLU A 170 -3.22 -0.98 -18.58
C GLU A 170 -4.51 -0.18 -18.73
N CYS A 171 -4.37 1.13 -18.97
CA CYS A 171 -5.49 2.04 -19.02
C CYS A 171 -6.03 2.30 -20.44
N PRO A 172 -7.35 2.54 -20.60
CA PRO A 172 -7.95 2.98 -21.86
C PRO A 172 -7.36 4.29 -22.40
N ALA A 173 -7.47 4.51 -23.73
CA ALA A 173 -6.84 5.64 -24.42
C ALA A 173 -7.38 7.04 -24.03
N ASP A 174 -8.56 7.12 -23.42
CA ASP A 174 -9.19 8.33 -22.91
C ASP A 174 -8.79 8.65 -21.45
N THR A 175 -7.83 7.91 -20.89
CA THR A 175 -7.26 8.16 -19.56
C THR A 175 -6.40 9.41 -19.57
N ALA A 176 -6.73 10.36 -18.69
CA ALA A 176 -5.99 11.60 -18.48
C ALA A 176 -5.01 11.52 -17.29
N GLN A 177 -5.30 10.65 -16.31
CA GLN A 177 -4.41 10.34 -15.20
C GLN A 177 -4.73 8.93 -14.65
N ALA A 178 -3.75 8.29 -14.01
CA ALA A 178 -3.90 6.99 -13.39
C ALA A 178 -3.53 7.07 -11.91
N VAL A 179 -4.33 6.47 -11.04
CA VAL A 179 -4.00 6.34 -9.61
C VAL A 179 -3.73 4.87 -9.32
N GLN A 180 -2.48 4.53 -9.00
CA GLN A 180 -2.15 3.19 -8.52
C GLN A 180 -2.55 3.11 -7.05
N LEU A 181 -3.44 2.17 -6.74
CA LEU A 181 -3.94 1.88 -5.41
C LEU A 181 -3.17 0.69 -4.86
N THR A 182 -2.64 0.80 -3.64
CA THR A 182 -2.02 -0.32 -2.94
C THR A 182 -2.87 -0.71 -1.74
N TRP A 183 -3.22 -1.98 -1.67
CA TRP A 183 -3.99 -2.62 -0.60
C TRP A 183 -3.07 -3.31 0.41
N GLU A 184 -3.57 -3.59 1.61
CA GLU A 184 -2.85 -4.34 2.65
C GLU A 184 -2.43 -5.75 2.21
N GLY A 185 -3.15 -6.35 1.28
CA GLY A 185 -2.87 -7.65 0.69
C GLY A 185 -3.59 -7.79 -0.64
N GLY A 186 -3.46 -8.97 -1.28
CA GLY A 186 -4.02 -9.17 -2.60
C GLY A 186 -5.54 -8.96 -2.62
N VAL A 187 -6.09 -8.40 -3.69
CA VAL A 187 -7.53 -8.10 -3.77
C VAL A 187 -8.19 -8.63 -5.03
N THR A 188 -9.44 -9.05 -4.87
CA THR A 188 -10.34 -9.48 -5.96
C THR A 188 -11.75 -8.98 -5.70
N GLY A 189 -12.69 -9.23 -6.60
CA GLY A 189 -14.11 -9.20 -6.29
C GLY A 189 -14.56 -10.42 -5.44
N PRO A 190 -15.82 -10.43 -4.98
CA PRO A 190 -16.35 -11.51 -4.12
C PRO A 190 -16.10 -12.90 -4.69
N ALA A 191 -15.67 -13.83 -3.82
CA ALA A 191 -15.32 -15.21 -4.15
C ALA A 191 -14.23 -15.34 -5.24
N GLY A 192 -13.26 -14.43 -5.27
CA GLY A 192 -12.16 -14.45 -6.24
C GLY A 192 -12.57 -14.04 -7.65
N ALA A 193 -13.64 -13.27 -7.79
CA ALA A 193 -14.09 -12.75 -9.08
C ALA A 193 -13.15 -11.65 -9.60
N ALA A 194 -13.03 -11.55 -10.92
CA ALA A 194 -12.38 -10.41 -11.57
C ALA A 194 -13.00 -9.08 -11.11
N LEU A 195 -12.18 -8.04 -10.99
CA LEU A 195 -12.64 -6.68 -10.72
C LEU A 195 -13.55 -6.20 -11.86
N ALA A 196 -14.72 -5.67 -11.49
CA ALA A 196 -15.74 -5.28 -12.46
C ALA A 196 -16.46 -3.99 -12.04
N GLU A 197 -17.60 -3.74 -12.66
CA GLU A 197 -18.39 -2.51 -12.49
C GLU A 197 -18.77 -2.25 -11.02
N ALA A 198 -19.02 -3.30 -10.23
CA ALA A 198 -19.33 -3.18 -8.82
C ALA A 198 -18.15 -2.56 -8.04
N GLN A 199 -16.93 -3.05 -8.27
CA GLN A 199 -15.71 -2.52 -7.65
C GLN A 199 -15.39 -1.12 -8.17
N ARG A 200 -15.46 -0.91 -9.48
CA ARG A 200 -15.21 0.40 -10.11
C ARG A 200 -16.08 1.50 -9.51
N THR A 201 -17.38 1.22 -9.33
CA THR A 201 -18.33 2.20 -8.77
C THR A 201 -18.27 2.31 -7.25
N ALA A 202 -17.64 1.35 -6.55
CA ALA A 202 -17.34 1.46 -5.14
C ALA A 202 -16.14 2.39 -4.84
N VAL A 203 -15.27 2.62 -5.83
CA VAL A 203 -14.16 3.58 -5.75
C VAL A 203 -14.67 4.99 -6.07
N SER A 204 -14.39 5.94 -5.18
CA SER A 204 -14.66 7.37 -5.36
C SER A 204 -13.36 8.16 -5.24
N VAL A 205 -13.11 9.07 -6.17
CA VAL A 205 -11.90 9.90 -6.20
C VAL A 205 -12.30 11.35 -6.05
N LEU A 206 -11.75 12.02 -5.02
CA LEU A 206 -11.84 13.47 -4.86
C LEU A 206 -10.73 14.12 -5.67
N LEU A 207 -11.10 15.10 -6.49
CA LEU A 207 -10.18 15.90 -7.30
C LEU A 207 -9.89 17.23 -6.60
N ASP A 208 -8.77 17.86 -6.97
CA ASP A 208 -8.33 19.16 -6.45
C ASP A 208 -9.36 20.29 -6.63
N ASN A 209 -10.18 20.21 -7.67
CA ASN A 209 -11.25 21.15 -7.99
C ASN A 209 -12.50 20.97 -7.12
N GLY A 210 -12.49 20.00 -6.20
CA GLY A 210 -13.57 19.70 -5.27
C GLY A 210 -14.64 18.74 -5.78
N ASN A 211 -14.54 18.27 -7.04
CA ASN A 211 -15.46 17.27 -7.58
C ASN A 211 -15.08 15.86 -7.09
N THR A 212 -16.10 15.03 -6.90
CA THR A 212 -15.94 13.59 -6.67
C THR A 212 -16.41 12.84 -7.90
N VAL A 213 -15.58 11.92 -8.38
CA VAL A 213 -15.81 11.12 -9.59
C VAL A 213 -15.54 9.64 -9.33
N HIS A 214 -15.91 8.78 -10.27
CA HIS A 214 -15.58 7.35 -10.27
C HIS A 214 -14.58 7.08 -11.39
N PRO A 215 -13.65 6.11 -11.22
CA PRO A 215 -12.73 5.72 -12.29
C PRO A 215 -13.47 5.28 -13.55
N LEU A 216 -12.90 5.55 -14.73
CA LEU A 216 -13.37 5.00 -16.00
C LEU A 216 -13.23 3.47 -16.03
N PHE A 217 -12.15 2.98 -15.45
CA PHE A 217 -11.73 1.59 -15.49
C PHE A 217 -10.86 1.27 -14.27
N LEU A 218 -10.90 0.02 -13.82
CA LEU A 218 -9.92 -0.54 -12.90
C LEU A 218 -9.05 -1.49 -13.73
N ALA A 219 -7.78 -1.15 -13.92
CA ALA A 219 -6.77 -1.98 -14.57
C ALA A 219 -5.95 -2.73 -13.52
N ASP A 220 -5.03 -3.58 -14.00
CA ASP A 220 -4.22 -4.45 -13.15
C ASP A 220 -5.09 -5.33 -12.22
N ASP A 221 -5.83 -6.25 -12.85
CA ASP A 221 -6.71 -7.24 -12.19
C ASP A 221 -5.98 -8.58 -11.99
N ASP A 222 -4.68 -8.48 -11.79
CA ASP A 222 -3.77 -9.52 -11.36
C ASP A 222 -4.02 -9.77 -9.84
N PRO A 223 -3.87 -11.01 -9.33
CA PRO A 223 -4.20 -11.33 -7.94
C PRO A 223 -3.13 -10.88 -6.93
N ASP A 224 -2.48 -9.74 -7.16
CA ASP A 224 -1.63 -9.02 -6.23
C ASP A 224 -2.40 -7.91 -5.47
N ASN A 225 -1.67 -7.04 -4.77
CA ASN A 225 -2.23 -5.99 -3.94
C ASN A 225 -2.28 -4.61 -4.60
N HIS A 226 -2.09 -4.52 -5.91
CA HIS A 226 -2.18 -3.31 -6.70
C HIS A 226 -3.43 -3.32 -7.58
N VAL A 227 -4.00 -2.13 -7.76
CA VAL A 227 -5.12 -1.89 -8.69
C VAL A 227 -4.93 -0.51 -9.27
N ILE A 228 -5.12 -0.33 -10.57
CA ILE A 228 -4.96 0.98 -11.20
C ILE A 228 -6.34 1.59 -11.49
N ALA A 229 -6.65 2.72 -10.86
CA ALA A 229 -7.83 3.52 -11.19
C ALA A 229 -7.52 4.50 -12.33
N CYS A 230 -8.03 4.21 -13.53
CA CYS A 230 -7.87 5.06 -14.71
C CYS A 230 -8.96 6.15 -14.72
N MET A 231 -8.57 7.43 -14.86
CA MET A 231 -9.48 8.59 -14.73
C MET A 231 -9.54 9.40 -16.03
N ALA A 232 -10.72 9.92 -16.39
CA ALA A 232 -10.91 10.79 -17.56
C ALA A 232 -10.53 12.24 -17.29
N GLU A 233 -10.61 12.63 -16.02
CA GLU A 233 -10.51 14.01 -15.58
C GLU A 233 -9.05 14.45 -15.57
N SER A 234 -8.79 15.71 -15.92
CA SER A 234 -7.45 16.29 -15.89
C SER A 234 -7.11 17.00 -14.59
N SER A 235 -8.12 17.31 -13.75
CA SER A 235 -7.90 17.83 -12.40
C SER A 235 -7.30 16.73 -11.53
N PRO A 236 -6.11 16.94 -10.91
CA PRO A 236 -5.43 15.93 -10.13
C PRO A 236 -6.29 15.28 -9.05
N ALA A 237 -6.21 13.96 -8.93
CA ALA A 237 -6.72 13.20 -7.80
C ALA A 237 -5.96 13.57 -6.54
N VAL A 238 -6.68 13.79 -5.45
CA VAL A 238 -6.10 14.17 -4.14
C VAL A 238 -6.47 13.21 -3.02
N LEU A 239 -7.59 12.48 -3.14
CA LEU A 239 -8.00 11.47 -2.16
C LEU A 239 -8.81 10.38 -2.86
N VAL A 240 -8.58 9.12 -2.46
CA VAL A 240 -9.36 7.97 -2.89
C VAL A 240 -10.13 7.42 -1.69
N GLY A 241 -11.39 7.06 -1.90
CA GLY A 241 -12.20 6.33 -0.95
C GLY A 241 -12.83 5.10 -1.59
N VAL A 242 -12.96 4.03 -0.82
CA VAL A 242 -13.61 2.79 -1.25
C VAL A 242 -14.64 2.37 -0.23
N VAL A 243 -15.85 2.07 -0.73
CA VAL A 243 -16.95 1.58 0.09
C VAL A 243 -16.63 0.16 0.59
N ALA A 244 -17.05 -0.15 1.82
CA ALA A 244 -16.90 -1.48 2.39
C ALA A 244 -17.63 -2.56 1.56
N GLY A 245 -17.09 -3.78 1.51
CA GLY A 245 -17.82 -4.94 0.99
C GLY A 245 -17.63 -5.26 -0.50
N PHE A 246 -16.68 -4.64 -1.19
CA PHE A 246 -16.54 -4.76 -2.65
C PHE A 246 -15.24 -5.44 -3.11
N PHE A 247 -14.16 -5.23 -2.36
CA PHE A 247 -12.86 -5.84 -2.56
C PHE A 247 -12.65 -6.89 -1.48
N HIS A 248 -12.11 -8.03 -1.87
CA HIS A 248 -11.96 -9.22 -1.02
C HIS A 248 -10.54 -9.72 -1.10
N ASP A 249 -9.98 -10.12 0.04
CA ASP A 249 -8.69 -10.78 0.08
C ASP A 249 -8.77 -12.24 -0.42
N PRO A 250 -7.66 -12.99 -0.50
CA PRO A 250 -7.69 -14.39 -0.93
C PRO A 250 -8.50 -15.33 -0.01
N GLY A 251 -8.80 -14.91 1.22
CA GLY A 251 -9.67 -15.61 2.17
C GLY A 251 -11.16 -15.31 1.96
N ASP A 252 -11.48 -14.41 1.01
CA ASP A 252 -12.82 -13.84 0.76
C ASP A 252 -13.31 -12.89 1.86
N ASP A 253 -12.41 -12.38 2.71
CA ASP A 253 -12.73 -11.36 3.71
C ASP A 253 -12.84 -9.98 3.05
N ALA A 254 -14.00 -9.35 3.24
CA ALA A 254 -14.35 -8.11 2.58
C ALA A 254 -13.65 -6.89 3.20
N ASN A 255 -13.27 -5.93 2.37
CA ASN A 255 -12.68 -4.67 2.79
C ASN A 255 -13.64 -3.87 3.70
N PRO A 256 -13.12 -3.17 4.73
CA PRO A 256 -13.85 -2.12 5.41
C PRO A 256 -13.95 -0.87 4.53
N GLU A 257 -14.71 0.13 4.97
CA GLU A 257 -14.65 1.45 4.34
C GLU A 257 -13.24 2.01 4.57
N THR A 258 -12.58 2.44 3.49
CA THR A 258 -11.20 2.94 3.55
C THR A 258 -11.04 4.21 2.71
N ARG A 259 -10.15 5.09 3.15
CA ARG A 259 -9.84 6.37 2.49
C ARG A 259 -8.36 6.70 2.69
N ILE A 260 -7.72 7.21 1.64
CA ILE A 260 -6.32 7.63 1.69
C ILE A 260 -6.05 8.83 0.78
N ASP A 261 -5.15 9.70 1.21
CA ASP A 261 -4.64 10.80 0.39
C ASP A 261 -3.81 10.26 -0.77
N VAL A 262 -3.86 10.95 -1.90
CA VAL A 262 -3.11 10.59 -3.11
C VAL A 262 -1.81 11.38 -3.16
N ILE A 263 -0.69 10.67 -3.26
CA ILE A 263 0.63 11.28 -3.41
C ILE A 263 0.89 11.53 -4.89
N SER A 264 1.20 12.78 -5.23
CA SER A 264 1.45 13.16 -6.62
C SER A 264 2.89 12.90 -7.04
N ARG A 265 3.08 12.04 -8.06
CA ARG A 265 4.38 11.81 -8.73
C ARG A 265 4.49 12.52 -10.08
N MET A 266 3.49 13.30 -10.50
CA MET A 266 3.45 13.98 -11.81
C MET A 266 4.51 15.08 -12.02
N SER A 267 5.47 15.25 -11.11
CA SER A 267 6.48 16.33 -11.15
C SER A 267 7.92 15.88 -10.86
N GLU A 268 8.20 14.58 -10.88
CA GLU A 268 9.57 14.03 -10.94
C GLU A 268 9.99 13.72 -12.40
#